data_AF-A0A9D1RS21-F1
#
_entry.id   AF-A0A9D1RS21-F1
#
_cell.length_a   1.000
_cell.length_b   1.000
_cell.length_c   1.000
_cell.angle_alpha   90.00
_cell.angle_beta   90.00
_cell.angle_gamma   90.00
#
_symmetry.space_group_name_H-M   'P 1'
#
loop_
_entity.id
_entity.type
_entity.pdbx_description
1 polymer ?
#
loop_
_entity_poly.entity_id
_entity_poly.type
_entity_poly.pdbx_seq_one_letter_code
_entity_poly.pdbx_strand_id
1 'polypeptide(L)'
;MSLDDLTCTCALSPRCAHVGAVCLTAPNSPAEADRGEHADAASAPQIMQVGAPAPTTKRVDTELVGRVLDELTMVLRHGMTDLPLHHVMALAASLQQVRAARLHRLDRALTGVVTAATELREGRPVNRSSVTRSVAESLLTCHLLLRGAPDAVGTGRRIYGDLGSAMMLPIGAEPVLTDSGFAGASVQLHGPEGIYTLGRTPPGGRPDVPRIWHGPAGIGDIRSSLSELARRRILVSAGTVSEDGRLGSGREVRAALGGKVDLDTVRTAVPERVLTGHVVSASRKVLTLDSGSAAFSRAARACGVDGVVNRLREDTITEVSLVVNAGEIVAVWFTDGVVYPGLDRVRGEETVDDGPDSDDAPVAPLAEKVVPTPAGRLFEWLELLVFGGARSLDTASRIRDAAWCERNGAPLAGELLRNLTVDVHRVLPLWVYRSRNAVELSSR
;
A
#
# COMPACT_ATOMS: atom_id res chain seq x y z
N MET A 1 13.06 46.28 -2.43
CA MET A 1 14.09 45.30 -2.04
C MET A 1 13.72 43.99 -2.71
N SER A 2 14.56 43.52 -3.63
CA SER A 2 14.32 42.28 -4.36
C SER A 2 14.72 41.07 -3.50
N LEU A 3 14.20 39.88 -3.80
CA LEU A 3 14.52 38.64 -3.07
C LEU A 3 16.03 38.30 -3.11
N ASP A 4 16.75 38.82 -4.10
CA ASP A 4 18.19 38.57 -4.28
C ASP A 4 19.06 39.46 -3.37
N ASP A 5 18.49 40.51 -2.76
CA ASP A 5 19.19 41.43 -1.84
C ASP A 5 19.31 40.86 -0.41
N LEU A 6 18.70 39.71 -0.13
CA LEU A 6 18.67 39.07 1.18
C LEU A 6 19.54 37.81 1.20
N THR A 7 20.57 37.82 2.04
CA THR A 7 21.44 36.67 2.24
C THR A 7 21.28 36.08 3.62
N CYS A 8 21.14 34.76 3.68
CA CYS A 8 21.15 33.99 4.91
C CYS A 8 22.32 33.00 4.87
N THR A 9 22.98 32.79 6.01
CA THR A 9 24.11 31.84 6.11
C THR A 9 23.66 30.37 6.07
N CYS A 10 22.36 30.10 5.93
CA CYS A 10 21.84 28.74 5.72
C CYS A 10 21.95 28.32 4.25
N ALA A 11 22.08 27.02 4.00
CA ALA A 11 22.26 26.45 2.65
C ALA A 11 21.06 26.62 1.69
N LEU A 12 19.95 27.20 2.17
CA LEU A 12 18.73 27.43 1.38
C LEU A 12 18.56 28.90 0.98
N SER A 13 19.56 29.76 1.20
CA SER A 13 19.53 31.16 0.73
C SER A 13 19.47 31.23 -0.80
N PRO A 14 18.67 32.13 -1.41
CA PRO A 14 17.79 33.13 -0.78
C PRO A 14 16.37 32.61 -0.47
N ARG A 15 16.05 31.34 -0.78
CA ARG A 15 14.71 30.73 -0.63
C ARG A 15 14.53 29.96 0.68
N CYS A 16 14.95 30.53 1.81
CA CYS A 16 14.79 29.91 3.11
C CYS A 16 13.67 30.57 3.94
N ALA A 17 13.08 29.80 4.86
CA ALA A 17 12.03 30.31 5.76
C ALA A 17 12.51 31.49 6.63
N HIS A 18 13.81 31.58 6.92
CA HIS A 18 14.40 32.70 7.66
C HIS A 18 14.37 34.00 6.85
N VAL A 19 14.71 33.96 5.56
CA VAL A 19 14.57 35.10 4.64
C VAL A 19 13.10 35.48 4.52
N GLY A 20 12.21 34.49 4.39
CA GLY A 20 10.75 34.71 4.38
C GLY A 20 10.24 35.40 5.64
N ALA A 21 10.72 35.02 6.83
CA ALA A 21 10.36 35.64 8.09
C ALA A 21 10.83 37.11 8.18
N VAL A 22 12.05 37.41 7.69
CA VAL A 22 12.56 38.79 7.62
C VAL A 22 11.73 39.63 6.66
N CYS A 23 11.40 39.12 5.47
CA CYS A 23 10.53 39.80 4.50
C CYS A 23 9.15 40.14 5.08
N LEU A 24 8.57 39.24 5.88
CA LEU A 24 7.25 39.45 6.50
C LEU A 24 7.27 40.53 7.60
N THR A 25 8.44 40.82 8.17
CA THR A 25 8.60 41.84 9.21
C THR A 25 9.16 43.17 8.70
N ALA A 26 9.62 43.22 7.45
CA ALA A 26 10.16 44.43 6.85
C ALA A 26 9.03 45.41 6.49
N PRO A 27 9.17 46.72 6.77
CA PRO A 27 8.16 47.70 6.45
C PRO A 27 8.05 47.88 4.92
N ASN A 28 6.87 47.61 4.37
CA ASN A 28 6.57 47.81 2.94
C ASN A 28 6.52 49.30 2.60
N SER A 29 7.40 49.80 1.73
CA SER A 29 7.16 51.04 0.99
C SER A 29 6.40 50.73 -0.31
N PRO A 30 5.39 51.53 -0.69
CA PRO A 30 4.58 51.26 -1.87
C PRO A 30 5.33 51.67 -3.13
N ALA A 31 5.39 50.78 -4.13
CA ALA A 31 5.76 51.13 -5.50
C ALA A 31 4.92 50.31 -6.48
N GLU A 32 4.46 51.01 -7.52
CA GLU A 32 3.38 50.72 -8.45
C GLU A 32 3.60 49.50 -9.34
N ALA A 33 2.49 48.86 -9.71
CA ALA A 33 2.41 47.77 -10.66
C ALA A 33 2.47 48.29 -12.10
N ASP A 34 3.37 47.74 -12.91
CA ASP A 34 3.30 47.88 -14.37
C ASP A 34 3.02 46.51 -15.01
N ARG A 35 2.01 46.49 -15.90
CA ARG A 35 1.56 45.32 -16.67
C ARG A 35 2.17 45.43 -18.06
N GLY A 36 2.96 44.44 -18.47
CA GLY A 36 3.38 44.26 -19.85
C GLY A 36 2.83 42.95 -20.43
N GLU A 37 1.80 43.04 -21.27
CA GLU A 37 1.45 42.03 -22.29
C GLU A 37 2.62 41.86 -23.26
N HIS A 38 2.86 40.66 -23.82
CA HIS A 38 3.38 40.49 -25.18
C HIS A 38 3.07 39.08 -25.77
N ALA A 39 2.17 39.13 -26.77
CA ALA A 39 2.00 38.36 -28.01
C ALA A 39 2.55 36.93 -28.22
N ASP A 40 1.65 36.10 -28.76
CA ASP A 40 1.87 34.86 -29.53
C ASP A 40 2.82 35.03 -30.73
N ALA A 41 3.76 34.11 -30.86
CA ALA A 41 4.37 33.75 -32.15
C ALA A 41 4.79 32.27 -32.14
N ALA A 42 4.23 31.51 -33.08
CA ALA A 42 4.47 30.11 -33.32
C ALA A 42 5.95 29.80 -33.60
N SER A 43 6.48 28.75 -32.95
CA SER A 43 7.69 28.06 -33.36
C SER A 43 7.56 26.58 -32.96
N ALA A 44 7.62 25.69 -33.95
CA ALA A 44 7.53 24.25 -33.77
C ALA A 44 8.64 23.74 -32.83
N PRO A 45 8.34 22.84 -31.86
CA PRO A 45 9.38 22.33 -31.00
C PRO A 45 10.23 21.32 -31.79
N GLN A 46 11.50 21.66 -31.93
CA GLN A 46 12.55 20.74 -32.36
C GLN A 46 12.64 19.60 -31.34
N ILE A 47 12.65 18.36 -31.85
CA ILE A 47 12.84 17.14 -31.07
C ILE A 47 14.25 17.18 -30.48
N MET A 48 14.35 17.63 -29.24
CA MET A 48 15.57 17.51 -28.45
C MET A 48 15.55 16.10 -27.85
N GLN A 49 16.26 15.17 -28.52
CA GLN A 49 16.57 13.86 -27.96
C GLN A 49 17.38 14.05 -26.67
N VAL A 50 16.69 14.10 -25.53
CA VAL A 50 17.32 13.91 -24.23
C VAL A 50 17.61 12.43 -24.12
N GLY A 51 18.85 12.06 -24.44
CA GLY A 51 19.37 10.73 -24.14
C GLY A 51 19.05 10.39 -22.68
N ALA A 52 18.42 9.23 -22.48
CA ALA A 52 18.10 8.70 -21.17
C ALA A 52 19.33 8.81 -20.25
N PRO A 53 19.23 9.42 -19.06
CA PRO A 53 20.29 9.26 -18.08
C PRO A 53 20.34 7.77 -17.74
N ALA A 54 21.48 7.14 -18.02
CA ALA A 54 21.76 5.79 -17.55
C ALA A 54 21.43 5.71 -16.05
N PRO A 55 20.87 4.60 -15.54
CA PRO A 55 20.60 4.43 -14.13
C PRO A 55 21.95 4.49 -13.41
N THR A 56 22.27 5.66 -12.86
CA THR A 56 23.36 5.80 -11.92
C THR A 56 22.88 5.08 -10.68
N THR A 57 23.27 3.81 -10.56
CA THR A 57 23.18 3.03 -9.32
C THR A 57 24.02 3.75 -8.28
N LYS A 58 23.46 4.80 -7.67
CA LYS A 58 24.05 5.42 -6.49
C LYS A 58 24.14 4.31 -5.46
N ARG A 59 25.37 3.95 -5.13
CA ARG A 59 25.68 2.96 -4.10
C ARG A 59 24.97 3.40 -2.83
N VAL A 60 24.12 2.54 -2.28
CA VAL A 60 23.41 2.80 -1.02
C VAL A 60 24.45 3.14 0.04
N ASP A 61 24.26 4.25 0.75
CA ASP A 61 25.11 4.63 1.87
C ASP A 61 24.86 3.66 3.04
N THR A 62 25.72 2.65 3.14
CA THR A 62 25.63 1.62 4.18
C THR A 62 25.89 2.17 5.58
N GLU A 63 26.61 3.28 5.70
CA GLU A 63 26.89 3.91 7.00
C GLU A 63 25.62 4.58 7.55
N LEU A 64 24.88 5.30 6.70
CA LEU A 64 23.56 5.82 7.03
C LEU A 64 22.59 4.71 7.46
N VAL A 65 22.53 3.62 6.70
CA VAL A 65 21.66 2.48 7.03
C VAL A 65 22.07 1.82 8.35
N GLY A 66 23.38 1.71 8.60
CA GLY A 66 23.94 1.25 9.88
C GLY A 66 23.48 2.12 11.06
N ARG A 67 23.59 3.45 10.94
CA ARG A 67 23.11 4.37 11.99
C ARG A 67 21.62 4.21 12.29
N VAL A 68 20.78 4.06 11.27
CA VAL A 68 19.34 3.80 11.46
C VAL A 68 19.13 2.47 12.20
N LEU A 69 19.90 1.44 11.85
CA LEU A 69 19.80 0.13 12.50
C LEU A 69 20.22 0.19 13.97
N ASP A 70 21.26 0.96 14.30
CA ASP A 70 21.71 1.19 15.67
C ASP A 70 20.60 1.88 16.50
N GLU A 71 19.98 2.93 15.97
CA GLU A 71 18.88 3.62 16.65
C GLU A 71 17.64 2.74 16.84
N LEU A 72 17.30 1.92 15.84
CA LEU A 72 16.22 0.92 15.99
C LEU A 72 16.58 -0.16 17.02
N THR A 73 17.86 -0.50 17.16
CA THR A 73 18.34 -1.39 18.23
C THR A 73 18.15 -0.73 19.59
N MET A 74 18.34 0.58 19.69
CA MET A 74 18.07 1.33 20.92
C MET A 74 16.57 1.39 21.24
N VAL A 75 15.70 1.45 20.22
CA VAL A 75 14.25 1.24 20.39
C VAL A 75 13.96 -0.14 21.00
N LEU A 76 14.58 -1.22 20.51
CA LEU A 76 14.38 -2.56 21.07
C LEU A 76 14.99 -2.72 22.48
N ARG A 77 16.05 -1.98 22.80
CA ARG A 77 16.69 -2.02 24.13
C ARG A 77 15.89 -1.28 25.19
N HIS A 78 15.46 -0.05 24.90
CA HIS A 78 14.75 0.80 25.86
C HIS A 78 13.24 0.67 25.78
N GLY A 79 12.70 0.31 24.62
CA GLY A 79 11.28 0.45 24.32
C GLY A 79 10.91 1.88 23.95
N MET A 80 9.88 2.06 23.13
CA MET A 80 9.39 3.37 22.68
C MET A 80 8.91 4.25 23.84
N THR A 81 8.38 3.65 24.91
CA THR A 81 7.87 4.40 26.08
C THR A 81 8.99 5.05 26.89
N ASP A 82 10.10 4.33 27.06
CA ASP A 82 11.24 4.76 27.90
C ASP A 82 12.45 5.23 27.06
N LEU A 83 12.27 5.45 25.75
CA LEU A 83 13.35 5.81 24.86
C LEU A 83 13.98 7.16 25.28
N PRO A 84 15.29 7.25 25.51
CA PRO A 84 15.96 8.53 25.81
C PRO A 84 15.79 9.58 24.71
N LEU A 85 15.75 10.87 25.10
CA LEU A 85 15.50 11.98 24.16
C LEU A 85 16.49 12.02 22.99
N HIS A 86 17.77 11.78 23.27
CA HIS A 86 18.82 11.84 22.25
C HIS A 86 18.61 10.80 21.14
N HIS A 87 18.09 9.61 21.43
CA HIS A 87 17.76 8.60 20.42
C HIS A 87 16.58 9.03 19.54
N VAL A 88 15.58 9.72 20.10
CA VAL A 88 14.48 10.26 19.29
C VAL A 88 14.95 11.39 18.37
N MET A 89 15.85 12.24 18.85
CA MET A 89 16.49 13.26 18.01
C MET A 89 17.36 12.62 16.92
N ALA A 90 18.11 11.56 17.25
CA ALA A 90 18.94 10.82 16.29
C ALA A 90 18.09 10.09 15.23
N LEU A 91 16.96 9.48 15.60
CA LEU A 91 15.99 8.90 14.67
C LEU A 91 15.42 9.96 13.70
N ALA A 92 15.04 11.13 14.21
CA ALA A 92 14.55 12.23 13.38
C ALA A 92 15.62 12.78 12.42
N ALA A 93 16.86 12.92 12.90
CA ALA A 93 17.99 13.33 12.06
C ALA A 93 18.31 12.29 10.98
N SER A 94 18.30 11.00 11.35
CA SER A 94 18.50 9.89 10.42
C SER A 94 17.40 9.83 9.37
N LEU A 95 16.13 10.07 9.75
CA LEU A 95 15.02 10.16 8.80
C LEU A 95 15.26 11.25 7.75
N GLN A 96 15.78 12.41 8.14
CA GLN A 96 16.10 13.47 7.19
C GLN A 96 17.24 13.07 6.23
N GLN A 97 18.26 12.36 6.72
CA GLN A 97 19.33 11.82 5.88
C GLN A 97 18.82 10.73 4.92
N VAL A 98 17.95 9.84 5.40
CA VAL A 98 17.26 8.80 4.60
C VAL A 98 16.46 9.42 3.46
N ARG A 99 15.76 10.53 3.71
CA ARG A 99 15.04 11.30 2.68
C ARG A 99 15.98 11.91 1.65
N ALA A 100 17.08 12.53 2.10
CA ALA A 100 18.09 13.09 1.22
C ALA A 100 18.75 12.01 0.32
N ALA A 101 18.97 10.81 0.89
CA ALA A 101 19.49 9.65 0.19
C ALA A 101 18.45 8.92 -0.69
N ARG A 102 17.18 9.35 -0.66
CA ARG A 102 16.05 8.76 -1.41
C ARG A 102 15.84 7.27 -1.13
N LEU A 103 16.05 6.84 0.11
CA LEU A 103 15.75 5.47 0.56
C LEU A 103 14.25 5.35 0.89
N HIS A 104 13.41 5.34 -0.14
CA HIS A 104 11.97 5.54 -0.06
C HIS A 104 11.21 4.54 0.84
N ARG A 105 11.55 3.24 0.76
CA ARG A 105 10.93 2.23 1.62
C ARG A 105 11.28 2.47 3.09
N LEU A 106 12.55 2.81 3.36
CA LEU A 106 13.03 3.11 4.69
C LEU A 106 12.43 4.43 5.22
N ASP A 107 12.33 5.46 4.40
CA ASP A 107 11.69 6.75 4.74
C ASP A 107 10.24 6.54 5.22
N ARG A 108 9.46 5.76 4.46
CA ARG A 108 8.06 5.47 4.81
C ARG A 108 7.95 4.72 6.14
N ALA A 109 8.73 3.65 6.32
CA ALA A 109 8.69 2.86 7.53
C ALA A 109 9.19 3.65 8.76
N LEU A 110 10.31 4.36 8.61
CA LEU A 110 10.95 5.14 9.67
C LEU A 110 10.13 6.38 10.05
N THR A 111 9.40 6.99 9.10
CA THR A 111 8.45 8.08 9.41
C THR A 111 7.43 7.63 10.45
N GLY A 112 6.86 6.42 10.33
CA GLY A 112 5.92 5.88 11.30
C GLY A 112 6.52 5.73 12.71
N VAL A 113 7.80 5.34 12.79
CA VAL A 113 8.54 5.22 14.06
C VAL A 113 8.77 6.61 14.70
N VAL A 114 9.27 7.57 13.91
CA VAL A 114 9.56 8.93 14.41
C VAL A 114 8.29 9.64 14.87
N THR A 115 7.20 9.55 14.08
CA THR A 115 5.90 10.13 14.46
C THR A 115 5.40 9.53 15.78
N ALA A 116 5.45 8.21 15.93
CA ALA A 116 5.02 7.54 17.15
C ALA A 116 5.88 7.92 18.37
N ALA A 117 7.19 8.07 18.19
CA ALA A 117 8.08 8.50 19.26
C ALA A 117 7.76 9.94 19.73
N THR A 118 7.44 10.83 18.79
CA THR A 118 6.99 12.20 19.12
C THR A 118 5.64 12.19 19.82
N GLU A 119 4.65 11.46 19.29
CA GLU A 119 3.30 11.36 19.87
C GLU A 119 3.32 10.81 21.30
N LEU A 120 4.07 9.74 21.55
CA LEU A 120 4.22 9.15 22.88
C LEU A 120 4.82 10.14 23.89
N ARG A 121 5.84 10.92 23.48
CA ARG A 121 6.44 11.94 24.36
C ARG A 121 5.48 13.06 24.71
N GLU A 122 4.59 13.40 23.79
CA GLU A 122 3.55 14.39 24.01
C GLU A 122 2.33 13.82 24.76
N GLY A 123 2.38 12.56 25.19
CA GLY A 123 1.29 11.89 25.89
C GLY A 123 0.09 11.54 24.99
N ARG A 124 0.27 11.57 23.66
CA ARG A 124 -0.78 11.20 22.71
C ARG A 124 -0.83 9.68 22.54
N PRO A 125 -2.04 9.09 22.44
CA PRO A 125 -2.18 7.65 22.24
C PRO A 125 -1.70 7.26 20.83
N VAL A 126 -1.02 6.11 20.73
CA VAL A 126 -0.56 5.54 19.46
C VAL A 126 -1.12 4.14 19.26
N ASN A 127 -1.35 3.74 18.01
CA ASN A 127 -1.72 2.37 17.69
C ASN A 127 -0.50 1.45 17.77
N ARG A 128 -0.39 0.65 18.84
CA ARG A 128 0.77 -0.20 19.12
C ARG A 128 1.12 -1.16 17.99
N SER A 129 0.12 -1.74 17.33
CA SER A 129 0.35 -2.68 16.24
C SER A 129 0.89 -2.01 14.98
N SER A 130 0.43 -0.78 14.69
CA SER A 130 0.95 0.02 13.58
C SER A 130 2.41 0.44 13.81
N VAL A 131 2.74 0.86 15.04
CA VAL A 131 4.10 1.24 15.42
C VAL A 131 5.04 0.05 15.35
N THR A 132 4.63 -1.09 15.92
CA THR A 132 5.43 -2.33 15.91
C THR A 132 5.74 -2.78 14.49
N ARG A 133 4.75 -2.70 13.59
CA ARG A 133 4.95 -2.96 12.17
C ARG A 133 5.93 -1.98 11.53
N SER A 134 5.84 -0.69 11.85
CA SER A 134 6.74 0.33 11.32
C SER A 134 8.19 0.09 11.75
N VAL A 135 8.41 -0.31 13.01
CA VAL A 135 9.75 -0.71 13.51
C VAL A 135 10.24 -1.96 12.80
N ALA A 136 9.41 -3.01 12.71
CA ALA A 136 9.79 -4.26 12.07
C ALA A 136 10.11 -4.11 10.57
N GLU A 137 9.32 -3.31 9.85
CA GLU A 137 9.53 -2.98 8.45
C GLU A 137 10.81 -2.14 8.24
N SER A 138 11.10 -1.23 9.17
CA SER A 138 12.34 -0.43 9.14
C SER A 138 13.57 -1.34 9.33
N LEU A 139 13.52 -2.24 10.31
CA LEU A 139 14.58 -3.23 10.56
C LEU A 139 14.81 -4.12 9.33
N LEU A 140 13.73 -4.64 8.73
CA LEU A 140 13.82 -5.50 7.55
C LEU A 140 14.40 -4.75 6.36
N THR A 141 13.97 -3.51 6.15
CA THR A 141 14.46 -2.67 5.06
C THR A 141 15.94 -2.35 5.24
N CYS A 142 16.40 -2.01 6.46
CA CYS A 142 17.81 -1.83 6.76
C CYS A 142 18.62 -3.10 6.47
N HIS A 143 18.13 -4.27 6.90
CA HIS A 143 18.78 -5.55 6.66
C HIS A 143 18.95 -5.84 5.16
N LEU A 144 17.91 -5.61 4.36
CA LEU A 144 17.95 -5.84 2.91
C LEU A 144 18.88 -4.84 2.20
N LEU A 145 18.86 -3.55 2.61
CA LEU A 145 19.74 -2.52 2.08
C LEU A 145 21.23 -2.83 2.35
N LEU A 146 21.58 -3.28 3.57
CA LEU A 146 22.95 -3.67 3.91
C LEU A 146 23.45 -4.89 3.13
N ARG A 147 22.53 -5.74 2.65
CA ARG A 147 22.84 -6.88 1.76
C ARG A 147 22.83 -6.52 0.28
N GLY A 148 22.59 -5.26 -0.07
CA GLY A 148 22.57 -4.79 -1.45
C GLY A 148 21.37 -5.29 -2.26
N ALA A 149 20.26 -5.63 -1.62
CA ALA A 149 19.05 -6.02 -2.34
C ALA A 149 18.48 -4.81 -3.12
N PRO A 150 18.36 -4.87 -4.46
CA PRO A 150 18.03 -3.71 -5.28
C PRO A 150 16.64 -3.13 -4.97
N ASP A 151 15.66 -3.99 -4.66
CA ASP A 151 14.28 -3.59 -4.38
C ASP A 151 14.08 -2.97 -2.98
N ALA A 152 15.11 -3.00 -2.14
CA ALA A 152 15.03 -2.52 -0.76
C ALA A 152 14.99 -0.99 -0.66
N VAL A 153 15.47 -0.27 -1.69
CA VAL A 153 15.38 1.20 -1.76
C VAL A 153 13.93 1.64 -1.85
N GLY A 154 13.08 0.86 -2.53
CA GLY A 154 11.71 1.23 -2.87
C GLY A 154 11.63 2.37 -3.88
N THR A 155 10.42 2.65 -4.36
CA THR A 155 10.16 3.69 -5.36
C THR A 155 9.65 4.98 -4.71
N GLY A 156 10.16 6.12 -5.15
CA GLY A 156 9.76 7.44 -4.65
C GLY A 156 8.39 7.91 -5.16
N ARG A 157 8.10 9.20 -4.99
CA ARG A 157 6.95 9.85 -5.63
C ARG A 157 7.08 9.63 -7.14
N ARG A 158 6.10 8.92 -7.70
CA ARG A 158 6.07 8.53 -9.11
C ARG A 158 6.23 9.76 -9.99
N ILE A 159 7.17 9.68 -10.92
CA ILE A 159 7.27 10.63 -12.03
C ILE A 159 6.19 10.20 -13.00
N TYR A 160 5.25 11.10 -13.30
CA TYR A 160 4.26 10.85 -14.33
C TYR A 160 4.75 11.49 -15.63
N GLY A 161 4.81 10.71 -16.71
CA GLY A 161 4.92 11.20 -18.07
C GLY A 161 3.57 11.70 -18.59
N ASP A 162 3.60 12.36 -19.74
CA ASP A 162 2.39 12.80 -20.44
C ASP A 162 1.76 11.62 -21.19
N LEU A 163 0.47 11.41 -20.96
CA LEU A 163 -0.36 10.43 -21.68
C LEU A 163 -1.22 11.12 -22.76
N GLY A 164 -1.38 12.45 -22.68
CA GLY A 164 -2.24 13.20 -23.57
C GLY A 164 -3.72 12.86 -23.41
N SER A 165 -4.43 12.72 -24.53
CA SER A 165 -5.85 12.39 -24.56
C SER A 165 -6.09 10.97 -25.05
N ALA A 166 -6.76 10.14 -24.25
CA ALA A 166 -6.96 8.73 -24.54
C ALA A 166 -8.34 8.24 -24.07
N MET A 167 -8.95 7.37 -24.88
CA MET A 167 -10.11 6.60 -24.46
C MET A 167 -9.64 5.34 -23.74
N MET A 168 -10.15 5.13 -22.54
CA MET A 168 -9.81 4.02 -21.66
C MET A 168 -11.01 3.10 -21.50
N LEU A 169 -10.74 1.80 -21.59
CA LEU A 169 -11.73 0.74 -21.42
C LEU A 169 -11.47 0.01 -20.09
N PRO A 170 -12.36 0.06 -19.10
CA PRO A 170 -12.22 -0.80 -17.93
C PRO A 170 -12.35 -2.27 -18.30
N ILE A 171 -11.39 -3.07 -17.82
CA ILE A 171 -11.34 -4.52 -18.05
C ILE A 171 -11.50 -5.34 -16.77
N GLY A 172 -11.24 -4.74 -15.60
CA GLY A 172 -11.29 -5.43 -14.32
C GLY A 172 -11.14 -4.49 -13.14
N ALA A 173 -11.49 -4.96 -11.95
CA ALA A 173 -11.25 -4.24 -10.70
C ALA A 173 -10.98 -5.22 -9.55
N GLU A 174 -10.17 -4.79 -8.60
CA GLU A 174 -9.76 -5.63 -7.47
C GLU A 174 -9.69 -4.82 -6.17
N PRO A 175 -10.04 -5.44 -5.03
CA PRO A 175 -9.77 -4.85 -3.73
C PRO A 175 -8.27 -4.91 -3.44
N VAL A 176 -7.76 -3.87 -2.77
CA VAL A 176 -6.37 -3.78 -2.36
C VAL A 176 -6.33 -3.83 -0.84
N LEU A 177 -5.71 -4.87 -0.29
CA LEU A 177 -5.43 -4.99 1.14
C LEU A 177 -3.93 -5.24 1.30
N THR A 178 -3.29 -4.41 2.12
CA THR A 178 -1.86 -4.52 2.39
C THR A 178 -1.63 -4.87 3.85
N ASP A 179 -0.64 -5.72 4.11
CA ASP A 179 -0.24 -6.04 5.48
C ASP A 179 0.30 -4.79 6.20
N SER A 180 0.65 -3.72 5.48
CA SER A 180 1.09 -2.40 6.00
C SER A 180 -0.03 -1.47 6.47
N GLY A 181 -1.29 -1.92 6.45
CA GLY A 181 -2.42 -1.16 7.00
C GLY A 181 -3.07 -0.19 6.02
N PHE A 182 -3.00 -0.50 4.73
CA PHE A 182 -3.70 0.23 3.67
C PHE A 182 -4.76 -0.67 3.05
N ALA A 183 -5.94 -0.10 2.81
CA ALA A 183 -7.09 -0.77 2.22
C ALA A 183 -7.72 0.12 1.14
N GLY A 184 -8.25 -0.47 0.08
CA GLY A 184 -8.98 0.26 -0.95
C GLY A 184 -9.28 -0.58 -2.18
N ALA A 185 -9.33 0.05 -3.35
CA ALA A 185 -9.69 -0.61 -4.60
C ALA A 185 -8.90 -0.05 -5.77
N SER A 186 -8.68 -0.88 -6.78
CA SER A 186 -8.07 -0.47 -8.06
C SER A 186 -8.89 -0.99 -9.24
N VAL A 187 -8.90 -0.19 -10.30
CA VAL A 187 -9.55 -0.47 -11.59
C VAL A 187 -8.45 -0.56 -12.64
N GLN A 188 -8.49 -1.63 -13.44
CA GLN A 188 -7.61 -1.86 -14.57
C GLN A 188 -8.29 -1.37 -15.84
N LEU A 189 -7.57 -0.56 -16.61
CA LEU A 189 -8.05 0.15 -17.78
C LEU A 189 -7.16 -0.20 -18.98
N HIS A 190 -7.72 -0.75 -20.05
CA HIS A 190 -7.02 -0.89 -21.32
C HIS A 190 -7.04 0.45 -22.08
N GLY A 191 -5.87 0.93 -22.48
CA GLY A 191 -5.70 2.15 -23.26
C GLY A 191 -4.78 1.94 -24.46
N PRO A 192 -4.24 3.02 -25.06
CA PRO A 192 -3.54 2.96 -26.34
C PRO A 192 -2.21 2.21 -26.29
N GLU A 193 -1.46 2.29 -25.18
CA GLU A 193 -0.13 1.66 -25.06
C GLU A 193 -0.12 0.44 -24.13
N GLY A 194 -1.28 0.06 -23.59
CA GLY A 194 -1.41 -1.12 -22.74
C GLY A 194 -2.41 -0.96 -21.60
N ILE A 195 -2.14 -1.64 -20.48
CA ILE A 195 -3.00 -1.63 -19.29
C ILE A 195 -2.52 -0.58 -18.30
N TYR A 196 -3.45 0.27 -17.90
CA TYR A 196 -3.28 1.31 -16.90
C TYR A 196 -4.09 0.99 -15.65
N THR A 197 -3.71 1.58 -14.52
CA THR A 197 -4.44 1.40 -13.26
C THR A 197 -4.86 2.73 -12.65
N LEU A 198 -6.07 2.74 -12.11
CA LEU A 198 -6.61 3.84 -11.33
C LEU A 198 -7.15 3.27 -10.02
N GLY A 199 -6.67 3.77 -8.88
CA GLY A 199 -7.09 3.23 -7.61
C GLY A 199 -6.78 4.13 -6.43
N ARG A 200 -7.47 3.88 -5.33
CA ARG A 200 -7.28 4.56 -4.06
C ARG A 200 -6.98 3.54 -2.98
N THR A 201 -5.93 3.78 -2.22
CA THR A 201 -5.49 2.88 -1.15
C THR A 201 -5.05 3.71 0.07
N PRO A 202 -6.00 4.41 0.73
CA PRO A 202 -5.70 5.13 1.97
C PRO A 202 -5.33 4.14 3.11
N PRO A 203 -4.76 4.64 4.22
CA PRO A 203 -4.69 3.87 5.46
C PRO A 203 -6.08 3.38 5.85
N GLY A 204 -6.20 2.12 6.26
CA GLY A 204 -7.49 1.49 6.57
C GLY A 204 -7.43 -0.03 6.62
N GLY A 205 -8.58 -0.63 6.92
CA GLY A 205 -8.76 -2.07 6.99
C GLY A 205 -9.81 -2.58 6.00
N ARG A 206 -10.06 -3.89 6.01
CA ARG A 206 -11.11 -4.54 5.21
C ARG A 206 -12.46 -3.77 5.19
N PRO A 207 -12.99 -3.28 6.33
CA PRO A 207 -14.29 -2.60 6.35
C PRO A 207 -14.33 -1.29 5.53
N ASP A 208 -13.17 -0.69 5.22
CA ASP A 208 -13.09 0.54 4.44
C ASP A 208 -13.26 0.32 2.93
N VAL A 209 -13.03 -0.90 2.44
CA VAL A 209 -13.01 -1.19 1.00
C VAL A 209 -14.32 -0.81 0.30
N PRO A 210 -15.53 -1.17 0.80
CA PRO A 210 -16.78 -0.79 0.15
C PRO A 210 -16.97 0.74 0.07
N ARG A 211 -16.60 1.46 1.13
CA ARG A 211 -16.67 2.93 1.16
C ARG A 211 -15.76 3.57 0.12
N ILE A 212 -14.59 2.98 -0.11
CA ILE A 212 -13.63 3.46 -1.11
C ILE A 212 -14.08 3.09 -2.52
N TRP A 213 -14.65 1.90 -2.70
CA TRP A 213 -15.17 1.42 -3.99
C TRP A 213 -16.32 2.29 -4.52
N HIS A 214 -17.26 2.65 -3.65
CA HIS A 214 -18.36 3.56 -3.96
C HIS A 214 -18.01 5.04 -3.74
N GLY A 215 -16.81 5.32 -3.24
CA GLY A 215 -16.29 6.67 -3.03
C GLY A 215 -15.72 7.29 -4.30
N PRO A 216 -15.45 8.61 -4.28
CA PRO A 216 -14.98 9.34 -5.46
C PRO A 216 -13.64 8.80 -5.95
N ALA A 217 -13.56 8.49 -7.24
CA ALA A 217 -12.33 8.01 -7.86
C ALA A 217 -11.22 9.07 -7.86
N GLY A 218 -11.63 10.34 -8.01
CA GLY A 218 -10.75 11.50 -7.98
C GLY A 218 -9.74 11.52 -9.11
N ILE A 219 -10.20 11.22 -10.34
CA ILE A 219 -9.47 11.48 -11.58
C ILE A 219 -10.07 12.71 -12.25
N GLY A 220 -9.24 13.72 -12.48
CA GLY A 220 -9.66 15.01 -13.00
C GLY A 220 -10.84 15.64 -12.22
N ASP A 221 -11.86 16.07 -12.95
CA ASP A 221 -13.07 16.73 -12.48
C ASP A 221 -14.30 15.79 -12.36
N ILE A 222 -14.14 14.50 -12.67
CA ILE A 222 -15.21 13.50 -12.54
C ILE A 222 -15.58 13.27 -11.07
N ARG A 223 -16.88 13.38 -10.76
CA ARG A 223 -17.45 13.07 -9.43
C ARG A 223 -17.89 11.61 -9.24
N SER A 224 -17.60 10.74 -10.20
CA SER A 224 -17.98 9.34 -10.19
C SER A 224 -17.15 8.48 -9.25
N SER A 225 -17.75 7.36 -8.86
CA SER A 225 -17.10 6.36 -8.03
C SER A 225 -16.18 5.43 -8.83
N LEU A 226 -15.29 4.71 -8.15
CA LEU A 226 -14.50 3.65 -8.80
C LEU A 226 -15.42 2.56 -9.39
N SER A 227 -16.52 2.25 -8.69
CA SER A 227 -17.56 1.32 -9.15
C SER A 227 -18.22 1.73 -10.48
N GLU A 228 -18.47 3.03 -10.66
CA GLU A 228 -19.00 3.57 -11.92
C GLU A 228 -17.95 3.57 -13.03
N LEU A 229 -16.71 3.94 -12.71
CA LEU A 229 -15.60 3.94 -13.69
C LEU A 229 -15.26 2.54 -14.18
N ALA A 230 -15.38 1.53 -13.32
CA ALA A 230 -15.15 0.14 -13.73
C ALA A 230 -16.20 -0.36 -14.74
N ARG A 231 -17.33 0.33 -14.93
CA ARG A 231 -18.43 -0.13 -15.80
C ARG A 231 -18.61 0.69 -17.06
N ARG A 232 -17.84 1.77 -17.23
CA ARG A 232 -18.03 2.75 -18.29
C ARG A 232 -16.70 3.13 -18.90
N ARG A 233 -16.69 3.37 -20.21
CA ARG A 233 -15.50 3.92 -20.88
C ARG A 233 -15.15 5.28 -20.28
N ILE A 234 -13.87 5.62 -20.27
CA ILE A 234 -13.38 6.87 -19.67
C ILE A 234 -12.54 7.58 -20.72
N LEU A 235 -12.96 8.78 -21.11
CA LEU A 235 -12.09 9.67 -21.87
C LEU A 235 -11.25 10.46 -20.88
N VAL A 236 -9.94 10.33 -20.95
CA VAL A 236 -8.98 11.15 -20.19
C VAL A 236 -8.36 12.14 -21.15
N SER A 237 -8.20 13.40 -20.74
CA SER A 237 -7.48 14.43 -21.49
C SER A 237 -6.49 15.15 -20.59
N ALA A 238 -5.33 15.52 -21.16
CA ALA A 238 -4.15 15.93 -20.39
C ALA A 238 -3.82 14.91 -19.28
N GLY A 239 -4.00 13.63 -19.61
CA GLY A 239 -3.72 12.51 -18.74
C GLY A 239 -2.22 12.46 -18.43
N THR A 240 -1.90 12.01 -17.24
CA THR A 240 -0.52 11.76 -16.84
C THR A 240 -0.42 10.32 -16.40
N VAL A 241 0.69 9.66 -16.70
CA VAL A 241 0.88 8.23 -16.41
C VAL A 241 2.25 7.98 -15.81
N SER A 242 2.34 7.17 -14.75
CA SER A 242 3.62 6.74 -14.22
C SER A 242 4.22 5.60 -15.04
N GLU A 243 5.51 5.34 -14.87
CA GLU A 243 6.20 4.23 -15.54
C GLU A 243 5.57 2.85 -15.28
N ASP A 244 4.96 2.64 -14.11
CA ASP A 244 4.19 1.43 -13.75
C ASP A 244 2.73 1.44 -14.26
N GLY A 245 2.37 2.39 -15.14
CA GLY A 245 1.05 2.46 -15.77
C GLY A 245 -0.07 3.04 -14.90
N ARG A 246 0.23 3.69 -13.77
CA ARG A 246 -0.82 4.33 -12.95
C ARG A 246 -1.22 5.67 -13.52
N LEU A 247 -2.53 5.92 -13.58
CA LEU A 247 -3.05 7.21 -14.00
C LEU A 247 -2.94 8.26 -12.89
N GLY A 248 -2.46 9.44 -13.28
CA GLY A 248 -2.35 10.59 -12.41
C GLY A 248 -3.68 11.33 -12.26
N SER A 249 -3.86 11.94 -11.10
CA SER A 249 -5.03 12.76 -10.75
C SER A 249 -4.67 14.26 -10.67
N GLY A 250 -3.79 14.73 -11.56
CA GLY A 250 -3.31 16.12 -11.56
C GLY A 250 -4.42 17.14 -11.80
N ARG A 251 -4.19 18.40 -11.41
CA ARG A 251 -5.16 19.51 -11.57
C ARG A 251 -5.55 19.79 -13.03
N GLU A 252 -4.65 19.49 -13.96
CA GLU A 252 -4.86 19.69 -15.40
C GLU A 252 -5.55 18.50 -16.07
N VAL A 253 -5.54 17.33 -15.42
CA VAL A 253 -6.25 16.15 -15.90
C VAL A 253 -7.74 16.47 -15.92
N ARG A 254 -8.38 16.17 -17.05
CA ARG A 254 -9.83 16.15 -17.19
C ARG A 254 -10.26 14.76 -17.57
N ALA A 255 -11.45 14.38 -17.15
CA ALA A 255 -12.00 13.11 -17.55
C ALA A 255 -13.50 13.23 -17.84
N ALA A 256 -14.00 12.41 -18.76
CA ALA A 256 -15.42 12.25 -19.02
C ALA A 256 -15.84 10.78 -19.05
N LEU A 257 -17.03 10.49 -18.54
CA LEU A 257 -17.63 9.15 -18.63
C LEU A 257 -18.28 8.93 -19.98
N GLY A 258 -17.89 7.86 -20.65
CA GLY A 258 -18.53 7.35 -21.86
C GLY A 258 -19.68 6.37 -21.58
N GLY A 259 -20.02 5.58 -22.60
CA GLY A 259 -21.04 4.54 -22.51
C GLY A 259 -20.65 3.38 -21.59
N LYS A 260 -21.62 2.55 -21.24
CA LYS A 260 -21.38 1.28 -20.53
C LYS A 260 -20.50 0.37 -21.36
N VAL A 261 -19.69 -0.43 -20.68
CA VAL A 261 -18.88 -1.47 -21.30
C VAL A 261 -19.65 -2.78 -21.30
N ASP A 262 -19.56 -3.51 -22.41
CA ASP A 262 -20.05 -4.87 -22.55
C ASP A 262 -18.89 -5.87 -22.64
N LEU A 263 -19.21 -7.15 -22.46
CA LEU A 263 -18.24 -8.23 -22.50
C LEU A 263 -17.56 -8.33 -23.88
N ASP A 264 -18.27 -8.08 -24.97
CA ASP A 264 -17.71 -8.19 -26.32
C ASP A 264 -16.63 -7.14 -26.58
N THR A 265 -16.81 -5.92 -26.07
CA THR A 265 -15.77 -4.89 -26.10
C THR A 265 -14.53 -5.34 -25.31
N VAL A 266 -14.71 -5.92 -24.11
CA VAL A 266 -13.59 -6.41 -23.28
C VAL A 266 -12.87 -7.58 -23.95
N ARG A 267 -13.63 -8.55 -24.47
CA ARG A 267 -13.10 -9.72 -25.19
C ARG A 267 -12.32 -9.32 -26.43
N THR A 268 -12.75 -8.28 -27.14
CA THR A 268 -12.02 -7.76 -28.30
C THR A 268 -10.72 -7.06 -27.88
N ALA A 269 -10.74 -6.35 -26.75
CA ALA A 269 -9.58 -5.60 -26.29
C ALA A 269 -8.49 -6.47 -25.63
N VAL A 270 -8.90 -7.50 -24.86
CA VAL A 270 -7.99 -8.38 -24.11
C VAL A 270 -8.40 -9.86 -24.23
N PRO A 271 -8.45 -10.43 -25.45
CA PRO A 271 -8.93 -11.79 -25.68
C PRO A 271 -8.17 -12.84 -24.87
N GLU A 272 -6.86 -12.62 -24.67
CA GLU A 272 -5.98 -13.50 -23.91
C GLU A 272 -6.28 -13.55 -22.41
N ARG A 273 -7.08 -12.61 -21.91
CA ARG A 273 -7.44 -12.49 -20.50
C ARG A 273 -8.87 -12.94 -20.21
N VAL A 274 -9.61 -13.35 -21.24
CA VAL A 274 -11.01 -13.78 -21.09
C VAL A 274 -11.13 -15.29 -21.18
N LEU A 275 -11.64 -15.91 -20.10
CA LEU A 275 -12.02 -17.33 -20.08
C LEU A 275 -13.54 -17.41 -20.11
N THR A 276 -14.11 -18.10 -21.09
CA THR A 276 -15.57 -18.28 -21.22
C THR A 276 -15.89 -19.76 -21.21
N GLY A 277 -16.94 -20.15 -20.48
CA GLY A 277 -17.31 -21.55 -20.37
C GLY A 277 -18.37 -21.81 -19.31
N HIS A 278 -18.75 -23.07 -19.19
CA HIS A 278 -19.68 -23.54 -18.17
C HIS A 278 -18.97 -23.82 -16.85
N VAL A 279 -19.62 -23.48 -15.73
CA VAL A 279 -19.08 -23.69 -14.38
C VAL A 279 -19.00 -25.19 -14.08
N VAL A 280 -17.77 -25.72 -13.95
CA VAL A 280 -17.50 -27.10 -13.52
C VAL A 280 -17.44 -27.17 -11.99
N SER A 281 -16.77 -26.21 -11.36
CA SER A 281 -16.74 -26.09 -9.90
C SER A 281 -16.47 -24.67 -9.45
N ALA A 282 -17.12 -24.25 -8.38
CA ALA A 282 -16.92 -22.95 -7.75
C ALA A 282 -16.64 -23.10 -6.26
N SER A 283 -15.53 -22.50 -5.80
CA SER A 283 -15.14 -22.46 -4.39
C SER A 283 -14.71 -21.04 -4.01
N ARG A 284 -14.60 -20.76 -2.70
CA ARG A 284 -14.04 -19.49 -2.20
C ARG A 284 -12.62 -19.21 -2.69
N LYS A 285 -11.89 -20.21 -3.21
CA LYS A 285 -10.48 -20.06 -3.63
C LYS A 285 -10.31 -20.04 -5.16
N VAL A 286 -10.97 -20.96 -5.85
CA VAL A 286 -10.80 -21.21 -7.27
C VAL A 286 -12.16 -21.41 -7.92
N LEU A 287 -12.29 -20.86 -9.13
CA LEU A 287 -13.38 -21.11 -10.06
C LEU A 287 -12.83 -21.89 -11.26
N THR A 288 -13.50 -22.99 -11.60
CA THR A 288 -13.14 -23.85 -12.72
C THR A 288 -14.29 -23.87 -13.72
N LEU A 289 -13.98 -23.47 -14.95
CA LEU A 289 -14.80 -23.65 -16.13
C LEU A 289 -14.28 -24.85 -16.92
N ASP A 290 -15.09 -25.34 -17.85
CA ASP A 290 -14.66 -26.33 -18.86
C ASP A 290 -13.50 -25.84 -19.72
N SER A 291 -13.36 -24.52 -19.92
CA SER A 291 -12.29 -23.88 -20.67
C SER A 291 -11.03 -23.55 -19.87
N GLY A 292 -11.06 -23.64 -18.53
CA GLY A 292 -9.90 -23.33 -17.68
C GLY A 292 -10.27 -22.94 -16.25
N SER A 293 -9.26 -22.65 -15.42
CA SER A 293 -9.47 -22.24 -14.02
C SER A 293 -8.72 -20.97 -13.66
N ALA A 294 -9.28 -20.24 -12.70
CA ALA A 294 -8.68 -19.02 -12.15
C ALA A 294 -8.99 -18.89 -10.65
N ALA A 295 -8.12 -18.19 -9.91
CA ALA A 295 -8.24 -18.05 -8.46
C ALA A 295 -8.83 -16.69 -8.07
N PHE A 296 -9.54 -16.63 -6.94
CA PHE A 296 -9.85 -15.36 -6.31
C PHE A 296 -8.61 -14.85 -5.55
N SER A 297 -8.26 -13.58 -5.76
CA SER A 297 -7.14 -12.96 -5.05
C SER A 297 -7.31 -13.03 -3.54
N ARG A 298 -6.20 -12.98 -2.78
CA ARG A 298 -6.27 -12.97 -1.31
C ARG A 298 -7.14 -11.81 -0.78
N ALA A 299 -7.06 -10.65 -1.43
CA ALA A 299 -7.84 -9.48 -1.04
C ALA A 299 -9.33 -9.66 -1.36
N ALA A 300 -9.67 -10.21 -2.53
CA ALA A 300 -11.07 -10.49 -2.88
C ALA A 300 -11.71 -11.46 -1.89
N ARG A 301 -11.01 -12.55 -1.57
CA ARG A 301 -11.47 -13.54 -0.58
C ARG A 301 -11.66 -12.93 0.81
N ALA A 302 -10.74 -12.06 1.23
CA ALA A 302 -10.85 -11.40 2.51
C ALA A 302 -12.05 -10.44 2.57
N CYS A 303 -12.35 -9.74 1.47
CA CYS A 303 -13.47 -8.82 1.34
C CYS A 303 -14.83 -9.49 1.08
N GLY A 304 -14.84 -10.80 0.82
CA GLY A 304 -16.05 -11.60 0.60
C GLY A 304 -16.24 -11.98 -0.87
N VAL A 305 -16.41 -13.27 -1.15
CA VAL A 305 -16.71 -13.80 -2.49
C VAL A 305 -17.92 -14.75 -2.49
N ASP A 306 -18.57 -14.89 -1.33
CA ASP A 306 -19.64 -15.86 -1.10
C ASP A 306 -20.83 -15.65 -2.01
N GLY A 307 -21.30 -14.40 -2.16
CA GLY A 307 -22.42 -14.08 -3.05
C GLY A 307 -22.14 -14.48 -4.50
N VAL A 308 -20.91 -14.27 -4.98
CA VAL A 308 -20.48 -14.67 -6.33
C VAL A 308 -20.43 -16.19 -6.45
N VAL A 309 -19.82 -16.88 -5.48
CA VAL A 309 -19.69 -18.35 -5.48
C VAL A 309 -21.05 -19.04 -5.39
N ASN A 310 -21.93 -18.56 -4.52
CA ASN A 310 -23.29 -19.11 -4.37
C ASN A 310 -24.08 -18.93 -5.66
N ARG A 311 -24.04 -17.73 -6.25
CA ARG A 311 -24.66 -17.47 -7.55
C ARG A 311 -24.16 -18.43 -8.64
N LEU A 312 -22.85 -18.65 -8.72
CA LEU A 312 -22.24 -19.56 -9.70
C LEU A 312 -22.62 -21.04 -9.47
N ARG A 313 -22.94 -21.43 -8.23
CA ARG A 313 -23.38 -22.81 -7.88
C ARG A 313 -24.86 -23.03 -8.13
N GLU A 314 -25.69 -22.01 -7.92
CA GLU A 314 -27.12 -22.07 -8.19
C GLU A 314 -27.38 -22.07 -9.69
N ASP A 315 -26.59 -21.30 -10.45
CA ASP A 315 -26.76 -21.06 -11.88
C ASP A 315 -25.90 -22.01 -12.74
N THR A 316 -25.98 -23.32 -12.46
CA THR A 316 -25.12 -24.38 -13.05
C THR A 316 -25.19 -24.52 -14.57
N ILE A 317 -26.15 -23.89 -15.23
CA ILE A 317 -26.37 -23.98 -16.68
C ILE A 317 -25.80 -22.75 -17.41
N THR A 318 -25.53 -21.66 -16.70
CA THR A 318 -25.21 -20.38 -17.34
C THR A 318 -23.73 -20.32 -17.73
N GLU A 319 -23.48 -20.05 -19.00
CA GLU A 319 -22.14 -19.73 -19.50
C GLU A 319 -21.69 -18.41 -18.86
N VAL A 320 -20.52 -18.42 -18.24
CA VAL A 320 -19.94 -17.24 -17.59
C VAL A 320 -18.61 -16.88 -18.24
N SER A 321 -18.26 -15.60 -18.20
CA SER A 321 -16.97 -15.13 -18.69
C SER A 321 -16.17 -14.47 -17.59
N LEU A 322 -14.94 -14.94 -17.39
CA LEU A 322 -14.00 -14.43 -16.40
C LEU A 322 -12.99 -13.56 -17.10
N VAL A 323 -12.72 -12.38 -16.52
CA VAL A 323 -11.50 -11.63 -16.87
C VAL A 323 -10.44 -11.95 -15.83
N VAL A 324 -9.28 -12.41 -16.29
CA VAL A 324 -8.19 -12.91 -15.46
C VAL A 324 -6.96 -12.01 -15.61
N ASN A 325 -6.29 -11.71 -14.49
CA ASN A 325 -4.98 -11.07 -14.45
C ASN A 325 -4.00 -11.95 -13.70
N ALA A 326 -2.91 -12.38 -14.32
CA ALA A 326 -1.88 -13.20 -13.66
C ALA A 326 -2.45 -14.42 -12.89
N GLY A 327 -3.51 -15.05 -13.42
CA GLY A 327 -4.20 -16.19 -12.79
C GLY A 327 -5.27 -15.82 -11.76
N GLU A 328 -5.46 -14.54 -11.44
CA GLU A 328 -6.48 -14.05 -10.51
C GLU A 328 -7.70 -13.45 -11.23
N ILE A 329 -8.90 -13.71 -10.72
CA ILE A 329 -10.16 -13.22 -11.27
C ILE A 329 -10.33 -11.74 -10.90
N VAL A 330 -10.44 -10.88 -11.92
CA VAL A 330 -10.63 -9.44 -11.76
C VAL A 330 -11.99 -8.94 -12.26
N ALA A 331 -12.78 -9.81 -12.90
CA ALA A 331 -14.19 -9.58 -13.20
C ALA A 331 -14.89 -10.92 -13.51
N VAL A 332 -16.17 -11.02 -13.14
CA VAL A 332 -17.06 -12.13 -13.52
C VAL A 332 -18.25 -11.54 -14.27
N TRP A 333 -18.39 -11.91 -15.54
CA TRP A 333 -19.48 -11.52 -16.40
C TRP A 333 -20.56 -12.60 -16.42
N PHE A 334 -21.74 -12.21 -15.99
CA PHE A 334 -22.99 -12.93 -16.15
C PHE A 334 -23.78 -12.34 -17.33
N THR A 335 -24.85 -13.01 -17.73
CA THR A 335 -25.77 -12.55 -18.77
C THR A 335 -26.44 -11.21 -18.44
N ASP A 336 -26.64 -10.89 -17.15
CA ASP A 336 -27.28 -9.66 -16.68
C ASP A 336 -26.27 -8.56 -16.27
N GLY A 337 -24.97 -8.82 -16.33
CA GLY A 337 -23.93 -7.82 -16.08
C GLY A 337 -22.65 -8.34 -15.44
N VAL A 338 -21.77 -7.39 -15.09
CA VAL A 338 -20.47 -7.67 -14.48
C VAL A 338 -20.49 -7.52 -12.97
N VAL A 339 -19.81 -8.44 -12.30
CA VAL A 339 -19.54 -8.43 -10.87
C VAL A 339 -18.02 -8.44 -10.63
N TYR A 340 -17.56 -7.57 -9.74
CA TYR A 340 -16.17 -7.46 -9.30
C TYR A 340 -15.99 -8.16 -7.94
N PRO A 341 -15.31 -9.33 -7.89
CA PRO A 341 -15.20 -10.11 -6.66
C PRO A 341 -14.56 -9.34 -5.49
N GLY A 342 -15.18 -9.38 -4.32
CA GLY A 342 -14.72 -8.64 -3.13
C GLY A 342 -14.91 -7.13 -3.16
N LEU A 343 -15.58 -6.60 -4.20
CA LEU A 343 -15.92 -5.17 -4.32
C LEU A 343 -17.42 -4.96 -4.40
N ASP A 344 -18.10 -5.71 -5.28
CA ASP A 344 -19.54 -5.64 -5.41
C ASP A 344 -20.24 -6.64 -4.48
N ARG A 345 -21.45 -6.27 -4.05
CA ARG A 345 -22.35 -7.17 -3.33
C ARG A 345 -23.29 -7.88 -4.28
N VAL A 346 -23.37 -9.21 -4.19
CA VAL A 346 -24.33 -10.02 -4.99
C VAL A 346 -25.56 -10.35 -4.14
N ARG A 347 -26.76 -10.32 -4.74
CA ARG A 347 -28.02 -10.70 -4.05
C ARG A 347 -27.88 -12.09 -3.44
N GLY A 348 -28.32 -12.26 -2.19
CA GLY A 348 -28.03 -13.43 -1.36
C GLY A 348 -26.91 -13.17 -0.35
N GLU A 349 -26.16 -12.08 -0.50
CA GLU A 349 -25.50 -11.40 0.63
C GLU A 349 -26.58 -10.68 1.45
N GLU A 350 -27.47 -11.43 2.11
CA GLU A 350 -27.74 -11.03 3.48
C GLU A 350 -26.35 -10.95 4.12
N THR A 351 -26.09 -9.90 4.90
CA THR A 351 -25.06 -10.07 5.91
C THR A 351 -25.48 -11.30 6.70
N VAL A 352 -24.92 -12.44 6.34
CA VAL A 352 -24.23 -13.26 7.32
C VAL A 352 -23.28 -12.25 7.96
N ASP A 353 -23.83 -11.53 8.95
CA ASP A 353 -23.19 -11.47 10.23
C ASP A 353 -22.67 -12.89 10.38
N ASP A 354 -21.36 -13.08 10.34
CA ASP A 354 -20.72 -14.34 10.71
C ASP A 354 -21.01 -14.59 12.21
N GLY A 355 -22.28 -14.49 12.64
CA GLY A 355 -22.89 -15.53 13.41
C GLY A 355 -22.65 -16.81 12.61
N PRO A 356 -21.95 -17.71 13.24
CA PRO A 356 -20.81 -18.36 12.65
C PRO A 356 -21.27 -19.65 12.02
N ASP A 357 -20.33 -20.37 11.45
CA ASP A 357 -20.48 -21.81 11.36
C ASP A 357 -21.00 -22.35 12.70
N SER A 358 -21.60 -23.53 12.70
CA SER A 358 -21.98 -24.31 13.88
C SER A 358 -20.76 -24.61 14.81
N ASP A 359 -20.20 -23.53 15.34
CA ASP A 359 -18.95 -23.23 16.05
C ASP A 359 -19.03 -21.87 16.79
N ASP A 360 -20.06 -21.02 16.62
CA ASP A 360 -20.54 -20.11 17.68
C ASP A 360 -22.08 -19.92 17.64
N ALA A 361 -22.65 -19.65 18.80
CA ALA A 361 -24.03 -19.25 19.02
C ALA A 361 -24.01 -17.90 19.75
N PRO A 362 -25.13 -17.22 20.03
CA PRO A 362 -25.13 -15.79 20.33
C PRO A 362 -24.40 -15.50 21.64
N VAL A 363 -23.22 -14.91 21.51
CA VAL A 363 -22.37 -14.53 22.63
C VAL A 363 -22.61 -13.05 22.90
N ALA A 364 -23.39 -12.76 23.96
CA ALA A 364 -23.29 -11.50 24.71
C ALA A 364 -21.81 -11.10 24.82
N PRO A 365 -21.41 -9.81 24.81
CA PRO A 365 -20.02 -9.38 24.56
C PRO A 365 -19.03 -10.05 25.53
N LEU A 366 -18.63 -11.27 25.19
CA LEU A 366 -17.47 -11.93 25.68
C LEU A 366 -16.41 -11.26 24.85
N ALA A 367 -15.44 -10.66 25.52
CA ALA A 367 -14.13 -10.43 24.94
C ALA A 367 -13.80 -11.67 24.11
N GLU A 368 -13.94 -11.54 22.79
CA GLU A 368 -13.67 -12.60 21.83
C GLU A 368 -12.26 -13.04 22.19
N LYS A 369 -12.13 -14.21 22.81
CA LYS A 369 -10.82 -14.72 23.20
C LYS A 369 -10.18 -15.06 21.87
N VAL A 370 -9.52 -14.07 21.27
CA VAL A 370 -8.68 -14.20 20.09
C VAL A 370 -7.87 -15.47 20.33
N VAL A 371 -8.21 -16.55 19.60
CA VAL A 371 -7.49 -17.80 19.73
C VAL A 371 -6.07 -17.44 19.32
N PRO A 372 -5.09 -17.50 20.25
CA PRO A 372 -3.75 -17.06 19.92
C PRO A 372 -3.28 -17.93 18.76
N THR A 373 -2.80 -17.32 17.68
CA THR A 373 -2.07 -18.05 16.65
C THR A 373 -0.58 -17.98 16.98
N PRO A 374 0.26 -18.95 16.58
CA PRO A 374 1.71 -18.82 16.77
C PRO A 374 2.28 -17.51 16.19
N ALA A 375 1.80 -17.08 15.02
CA ALA A 375 2.20 -15.79 14.43
C ALA A 375 1.64 -14.56 15.18
N GLY A 376 0.46 -14.67 15.78
CA GLY A 376 -0.10 -13.69 16.71
C GLY A 376 0.76 -13.57 17.96
N ARG A 377 1.13 -14.70 18.57
CA ARG A 377 2.02 -14.76 19.74
C ARG A 377 3.39 -14.15 19.49
N LEU A 378 4.02 -14.46 18.36
CA LEU A 378 5.28 -13.80 17.99
C LEU A 378 5.14 -12.29 17.90
N PHE A 379 4.01 -11.80 17.38
CA PHE A 379 3.75 -10.37 17.25
C PHE A 379 3.45 -9.68 18.58
N GLU A 380 2.75 -10.35 19.51
CA GLU A 380 2.60 -9.87 20.88
C GLU A 380 3.96 -9.67 21.55
N TRP A 381 4.88 -10.63 21.38
CA TRP A 381 6.26 -10.51 21.87
C TRP A 381 7.04 -9.38 21.20
N LEU A 382 6.81 -9.14 19.90
CA LEU A 382 7.36 -7.97 19.21
C LEU A 382 6.78 -6.66 19.74
N GLU A 383 5.47 -6.59 20.00
CA GLU A 383 4.81 -5.42 20.58
C GLU A 383 5.30 -5.13 22.00
N LEU A 384 5.49 -6.17 22.83
CA LEU A 384 6.08 -6.05 24.15
C LEU A 384 7.49 -5.48 24.05
N LEU A 385 8.32 -6.05 23.17
CA LEU A 385 9.69 -5.62 22.98
C LEU A 385 9.79 -4.18 22.42
N VAL A 386 8.99 -3.81 21.43
CA VAL A 386 9.01 -2.47 20.83
C VAL A 386 8.63 -1.39 21.83
N PHE A 387 7.69 -1.64 22.74
CA PHE A 387 7.23 -0.62 23.69
C PHE A 387 7.90 -0.69 25.07
N GLY A 388 8.19 -1.89 25.56
CA GLY A 388 8.77 -2.14 26.88
C GLY A 388 10.28 -2.45 26.87
N GLY A 389 10.88 -2.60 25.69
CA GLY A 389 12.31 -2.82 25.53
C GLY A 389 12.79 -4.17 26.06
N ALA A 390 14.09 -4.26 26.37
CA ALA A 390 14.71 -5.47 26.90
C ALA A 390 14.03 -5.98 28.19
N ARG A 391 13.46 -5.05 28.98
CA ARG A 391 12.83 -5.31 30.27
C ARG A 391 11.54 -6.11 30.15
N SER A 392 10.88 -6.07 28.99
CA SER A 392 9.66 -6.83 28.75
C SER A 392 9.92 -8.30 28.38
N LEU A 393 11.18 -8.70 28.19
CA LEU A 393 11.56 -10.07 27.85
C LEU A 393 11.60 -10.97 29.09
N ASP A 394 10.44 -11.19 29.71
CA ASP A 394 10.32 -12.13 30.83
C ASP A 394 10.64 -13.56 30.39
N THR A 395 11.64 -14.17 31.02
CA THR A 395 12.14 -15.50 30.64
C THR A 395 11.09 -16.58 30.87
N ALA A 396 10.32 -16.50 31.96
CA ALA A 396 9.34 -17.53 32.31
C ALA A 396 8.16 -17.54 31.34
N SER A 397 7.58 -16.37 31.04
CA SER A 397 6.47 -16.24 30.10
C SER A 397 6.88 -16.61 28.68
N ARG A 398 8.08 -16.22 28.25
CA ARG A 398 8.63 -16.55 26.94
C ARG A 398 8.80 -18.06 26.74
N ILE A 399 9.33 -18.76 27.75
CA ILE A 399 9.48 -20.23 27.69
C ILE A 399 8.10 -20.91 27.62
N ARG A 400 7.11 -20.41 28.38
CA ARG A 400 5.74 -20.95 28.34
C ARG A 400 5.10 -20.78 26.96
N ASP A 401 5.20 -19.59 26.36
CA ASP A 401 4.63 -19.31 25.04
C ASP A 401 5.39 -20.03 23.92
N ALA A 402 6.70 -20.23 24.06
CA ALA A 402 7.48 -21.06 23.14
C ALA A 402 7.00 -22.52 23.14
N ALA A 403 6.84 -23.11 24.33
CA ALA A 403 6.31 -24.46 24.47
C ALA A 403 4.86 -24.57 23.99
N TRP A 404 4.06 -23.49 24.15
CA TRP A 404 2.72 -23.42 23.59
C TRP A 404 2.75 -23.43 22.05
N CYS A 405 3.66 -22.70 21.39
CA CYS A 405 3.79 -22.70 19.93
C CYS A 405 4.15 -24.11 19.41
N GLU A 406 5.05 -24.82 20.09
CA GLU A 406 5.44 -26.19 19.74
C GLU A 406 4.26 -27.17 19.81
N ARG A 407 3.49 -27.12 20.90
CA ARG A 407 2.29 -27.96 21.06
C ARG A 407 1.22 -27.67 20.01
N ASN A 408 1.22 -26.47 19.42
CA ASN A 408 0.32 -26.05 18.35
C ASN A 408 0.93 -26.21 16.95
N GLY A 409 1.93 -27.09 16.79
CA GLY A 409 2.48 -27.45 15.47
C GLY A 409 3.41 -26.40 14.85
N ALA A 410 3.89 -25.41 15.63
CA ALA A 410 4.78 -24.36 15.17
C ALA A 410 6.14 -24.40 15.89
N PRO A 411 6.97 -25.44 15.68
CA PRO A 411 8.25 -25.61 16.38
C PRO A 411 9.24 -24.48 16.09
N LEU A 412 9.25 -23.96 14.85
CA LEU A 412 10.08 -22.81 14.48
C LEU A 412 9.69 -21.56 15.27
N ALA A 413 8.39 -21.28 15.45
CA ALA A 413 7.95 -20.16 16.28
C ALA A 413 8.38 -20.32 17.74
N GLY A 414 8.35 -21.55 18.27
CA GLY A 414 8.87 -21.87 19.60
C GLY A 414 10.37 -21.61 19.73
N GLU A 415 11.16 -22.02 18.74
CA GLU A 415 12.60 -21.74 18.70
C GLU A 415 12.90 -20.24 18.64
N LEU A 416 12.19 -19.50 17.79
CA LEU A 416 12.33 -18.06 17.66
C LEU A 416 12.04 -17.34 18.99
N LEU A 417 11.00 -17.75 19.72
CA LEU A 417 10.71 -17.20 21.05
C LEU A 417 11.80 -17.52 22.06
N ARG A 418 12.34 -18.74 22.09
CA ARG A 418 13.43 -19.09 23.03
C ARG A 418 14.69 -18.25 22.80
N ASN A 419 14.98 -17.98 21.53
CA ASN A 419 16.17 -17.23 21.12
C ASN A 419 15.93 -15.71 21.02
N LEU A 420 14.72 -15.23 21.33
CA LEU A 420 14.37 -13.83 21.23
C LEU A 420 15.22 -13.00 22.20
N THR A 421 15.93 -12.02 21.66
CA THR A 421 16.69 -11.04 22.42
C THR A 421 16.47 -9.66 21.80
N VAL A 422 17.16 -8.64 22.30
CA VAL A 422 17.17 -7.31 21.67
C VAL A 422 18.09 -7.23 20.45
N ASP A 423 18.79 -8.32 20.11
CA ASP A 423 19.58 -8.42 18.89
C ASP A 423 18.65 -8.44 17.67
N VAL A 424 18.85 -7.48 16.77
CA VAL A 424 18.14 -7.36 15.49
C VAL A 424 18.10 -8.66 14.71
N HIS A 425 19.18 -9.43 14.70
CA HIS A 425 19.26 -10.69 13.96
C HIS A 425 18.36 -11.78 14.55
N ARG A 426 17.98 -11.64 15.83
CA ARG A 426 17.05 -12.53 16.53
C ARG A 426 15.61 -12.02 16.48
N VAL A 427 15.40 -10.72 16.24
CA VAL A 427 14.06 -10.09 16.13
C VAL A 427 13.49 -10.20 14.72
N LEU A 428 14.31 -9.98 13.69
CA LEU A 428 13.89 -10.02 12.28
C LEU A 428 13.14 -11.31 11.87
N PRO A 429 13.61 -12.52 12.27
CA PRO A 429 12.92 -13.75 11.90
C PRO A 429 11.48 -13.85 12.43
N LEU A 430 11.15 -13.21 13.57
CA LEU A 430 9.77 -13.20 14.09
C LEU A 430 8.84 -12.42 13.17
N TRP A 431 9.32 -11.30 12.63
CA TRP A 431 8.57 -10.50 11.65
C TRP A 431 8.42 -11.25 10.33
N VAL A 432 9.50 -11.86 9.83
CA VAL A 432 9.49 -12.63 8.59
C VAL A 432 8.58 -13.86 8.69
N TYR A 433 8.57 -14.56 9.83
CA TYR A 433 7.67 -15.69 10.06
C TYR A 433 6.19 -15.28 9.94
N ARG A 434 5.84 -14.08 10.40
CA ARG A 434 4.48 -13.55 10.29
C ARG A 434 4.13 -13.11 8.87
N SER A 435 5.07 -12.44 8.18
CA SER A 435 4.83 -11.96 6.81
C SER A 435 4.85 -13.08 5.77
N ARG A 436 5.55 -14.20 6.06
CA ARG A 436 5.65 -15.37 5.19
C ARG A 436 4.78 -16.54 5.66
N ASN A 437 3.57 -16.60 5.10
CA ASN A 437 2.97 -17.87 4.63
C ASN A 437 3.34 -18.12 3.15
N ALA A 438 4.55 -17.76 2.73
CA ALA A 438 5.06 -17.95 1.36
C ALA A 438 6.56 -18.36 1.34
N VAL A 439 6.79 -19.66 1.19
CA VAL A 439 7.76 -20.36 0.29
C VAL A 439 9.27 -20.05 0.30
N GLU A 440 9.86 -19.14 1.08
CA GLU A 440 11.31 -18.84 0.88
C GLU A 440 12.21 -18.79 2.13
N LEU A 441 12.05 -19.71 3.07
CA LEU A 441 13.06 -19.88 4.14
C LEU A 441 13.81 -21.22 4.08
N SER A 442 13.72 -22.00 2.99
CA SER A 442 14.51 -23.24 2.83
C SER A 442 15.69 -23.14 1.86
N SER A 443 16.18 -21.93 1.54
CA SER A 443 17.38 -21.80 0.71
C SER A 443 18.30 -20.66 1.15
N ARG A 444 19.34 -21.07 1.89
CA ARG A 444 20.67 -20.47 2.12
C ARG A 444 20.82 -19.48 3.26
#